data_AF-A0AAD2HLL4-F1
#
_entry.id   AF-A0AAD2HLL4-F1
#
_cell.length_a   1.000
_cell.length_b   1.000
_cell.length_c   1.000
_cell.angle_alpha   90.00
_cell.angle_beta   90.00
_cell.angle_gamma   90.00
#
_symmetry.space_group_name_H-M   'P 1'
#
loop_
_entity.id
_entity.type
_entity.pdbx_description
1 polymer ?
#
loop_
_entity_poly.entity_id
_entity_poly.type
_entity_poly.pdbx_seq_one_letter_code
_entity_poly.pdbx_strand_id
1 'polypeptide(L)'
;MTPIPLVRTVRCPHDSTISYRFPLSSGSPSPPPIVPSSPDLAHQNPPGPSNPYLALPPPEDKIPDLDELPSEQPPSPPPHTPAPTMSGHHRITLAANPPYFNGNKSKYLGFVDACTTYIGAYRSEFSLDETKILFVLSYLRNETGTSCAASRWAMNWKQPNFEGFQGLKTRVTTKNFLEELQRAFGDSNAEQVAAARLMALRQNR
;
A
#
# COMPACT_ATOMS: atom_id res chain seq x y z
N MET A 1 -4.48 43.21 -53.80
CA MET A 1 -3.25 43.23 -52.96
C MET A 1 -3.54 42.46 -51.69
N THR A 2 -2.73 41.46 -51.36
CA THR A 2 -2.91 40.57 -50.20
C THR A 2 -1.59 40.52 -49.41
N PRO A 3 -1.56 40.94 -48.14
CA PRO A 3 -0.34 40.90 -47.33
C PRO A 3 0.02 39.47 -46.91
N ILE A 4 1.33 39.24 -46.75
CA ILE A 4 1.93 37.93 -46.49
C ILE A 4 1.89 37.62 -44.97
N PRO A 5 1.47 36.42 -44.53
CA PRO A 5 1.57 36.02 -43.12
C PRO A 5 3.03 35.77 -42.73
N LEU A 6 3.46 36.34 -41.60
CA LEU A 6 4.84 36.29 -41.15
C LEU A 6 5.18 34.93 -40.51
N VAL A 7 5.75 34.00 -41.29
CA VAL A 7 6.21 32.70 -40.77
C VAL A 7 7.48 32.90 -39.95
N ARG A 8 7.34 32.94 -38.62
CA ARG A 8 8.47 33.10 -37.69
C ARG A 8 9.08 31.74 -37.37
N THR A 9 9.98 31.28 -38.23
CA THR A 9 10.68 29.99 -38.10
C THR A 9 11.55 29.94 -36.83
N VAL A 10 11.07 29.24 -35.80
CA VAL A 10 11.89 28.80 -34.67
C VAL A 10 12.44 27.41 -34.99
N ARG A 11 13.74 27.32 -35.28
CA ARG A 11 14.44 26.03 -35.42
C ARG A 11 14.76 25.49 -34.01
N CYS A 12 14.13 24.40 -33.62
CA CYS A 12 14.54 23.59 -32.48
C CYS A 12 15.31 22.35 -32.99
N PRO A 13 16.64 22.24 -32.77
CA PRO A 13 17.43 21.15 -33.34
C PRO A 13 17.63 19.99 -32.36
N HIS A 14 16.68 19.04 -32.33
CA HIS A 14 16.97 17.60 -32.31
C HIS A 14 15.73 16.80 -32.68
N ASP A 15 15.90 15.80 -33.55
CA ASP A 15 14.83 14.84 -33.88
C ASP A 15 14.83 13.67 -32.89
N SER A 16 13.63 13.25 -32.51
CA SER A 16 13.32 11.99 -31.84
C SER A 16 11.82 11.71 -31.97
N THR A 17 11.32 11.73 -33.21
CA THR A 17 9.91 11.51 -33.51
C THR A 17 9.54 10.02 -33.31
N ILE A 18 9.21 9.63 -32.07
CA ILE A 18 8.73 8.28 -31.74
C ILE A 18 7.36 8.05 -32.39
N SER A 19 7.39 7.52 -33.60
CA SER A 19 6.22 7.18 -34.39
C SER A 19 5.56 5.89 -33.87
N TYR A 20 4.64 6.03 -32.93
CA TYR A 20 3.75 4.94 -32.50
C TYR A 20 2.75 4.59 -33.61
N ARG A 21 3.19 3.79 -34.60
CA ARG A 21 2.28 3.08 -35.51
C ARG A 21 1.47 2.06 -34.72
N PHE A 22 0.17 2.30 -34.58
CA PHE A 22 -0.77 1.27 -34.14
C PHE A 22 -1.02 0.26 -35.27
N PRO A 23 -0.71 -1.03 -35.11
CA PRO A 23 -1.18 -2.05 -36.04
C PRO A 23 -2.65 -2.37 -35.75
N LEU A 24 -3.54 -1.99 -36.66
CA LEU A 24 -4.90 -2.56 -36.71
C LEU A 24 -4.77 -4.04 -37.10
N SER A 25 -4.98 -4.94 -36.14
CA SER A 25 -4.93 -6.39 -36.36
C SER A 25 -6.31 -7.01 -36.13
N SER A 26 -7.06 -7.17 -37.21
CA SER A 26 -8.27 -7.99 -37.29
C SER A 26 -7.93 -9.29 -38.01
N GLY A 27 -7.75 -10.38 -37.27
CA GLY A 27 -7.38 -11.69 -37.84
C GLY A 27 -7.75 -12.84 -36.89
N SER A 28 -8.26 -13.93 -37.45
CA SER A 28 -8.74 -15.10 -36.71
C SER A 28 -7.58 -15.91 -36.11
N PRO A 29 -7.74 -16.56 -34.94
CA PRO A 29 -6.71 -17.43 -34.39
C PRO A 29 -6.53 -18.70 -35.23
N SER A 30 -5.28 -19.06 -35.53
CA SER A 30 -4.90 -20.34 -36.11
C SER A 30 -4.02 -21.10 -35.10
N PRO A 31 -4.28 -22.39 -34.81
CA PRO A 31 -3.53 -23.13 -33.80
C PRO A 31 -2.11 -23.52 -34.30
N PRO A 32 -1.10 -23.56 -33.41
CA PRO A 32 0.21 -24.11 -33.76
C PRO A 32 0.12 -25.63 -33.97
N PRO A 33 0.96 -26.21 -34.85
CA PRO A 33 0.93 -27.65 -35.14
C PRO A 33 1.46 -28.50 -33.99
N ILE A 34 0.85 -29.67 -33.81
CA ILE A 34 1.34 -30.72 -32.90
C ILE A 34 2.47 -31.49 -33.60
N VAL A 35 3.59 -31.69 -32.90
CA VAL A 35 4.64 -32.66 -33.26
C VAL A 35 5.00 -33.52 -32.04
N PRO A 36 5.41 -34.79 -32.22
CA PRO A 36 5.22 -35.84 -31.21
C PRO A 36 6.33 -35.96 -30.16
N SER A 37 6.06 -36.77 -29.14
CA SER A 37 6.96 -37.11 -28.02
C SER A 37 7.80 -38.39 -28.27
N SER A 38 8.77 -38.62 -27.37
CA SER A 38 9.47 -39.90 -27.10
C SER A 38 10.63 -40.30 -28.04
N PRO A 39 11.57 -41.17 -27.59
CA PRO A 39 12.19 -41.27 -26.24
C PRO A 39 13.74 -41.46 -26.30
N ASP A 40 14.40 -41.62 -25.13
CA ASP A 40 15.72 -42.26 -24.84
C ASP A 40 16.92 -42.09 -25.81
N LEU A 41 18.17 -41.84 -25.40
CA LEU A 41 18.94 -42.00 -24.13
C LEU A 41 19.88 -40.74 -23.99
N ALA A 42 20.81 -40.49 -23.05
CA ALA A 42 21.49 -41.30 -22.03
C ALA A 42 22.08 -40.44 -20.87
N HIS A 43 22.60 -41.13 -19.83
CA HIS A 43 23.83 -40.83 -19.06
C HIS A 43 24.51 -39.45 -19.29
N GLN A 44 24.52 -38.49 -18.35
CA GLN A 44 25.26 -38.57 -17.07
C GLN A 44 24.77 -37.53 -16.03
N ASN A 45 24.86 -37.89 -14.74
CA ASN A 45 24.69 -36.99 -13.59
C ASN A 45 26.05 -36.85 -12.85
N PRO A 46 26.35 -35.75 -12.14
CA PRO A 46 27.74 -35.38 -11.81
C PRO A 46 28.24 -35.90 -10.45
N PRO A 47 29.56 -36.02 -10.29
CA PRO A 47 30.23 -35.97 -8.99
C PRO A 47 31.34 -34.89 -8.95
N GLY A 48 31.26 -33.96 -7.99
CA GLY A 48 32.30 -32.94 -7.75
C GLY A 48 31.90 -32.05 -6.55
N PRO A 49 32.82 -31.76 -5.61
CA PRO A 49 32.62 -32.38 -4.29
C PRO A 49 32.17 -31.44 -3.18
N SER A 50 31.33 -31.98 -2.28
CA SER A 50 31.17 -31.50 -0.92
C SER A 50 32.52 -31.58 -0.17
N ASN A 51 32.86 -30.56 0.62
CA ASN A 51 34.10 -30.53 1.40
C ASN A 51 33.87 -30.98 2.86
N PRO A 52 34.43 -32.12 3.33
CA PRO A 52 34.13 -32.65 4.66
C PRO A 52 35.32 -32.55 5.66
N TYR A 53 35.00 -32.01 6.83
CA TYR A 53 35.43 -32.53 8.14
C TYR A 53 36.91 -32.43 8.59
N LEU A 54 37.25 -31.31 9.25
CA LEU A 54 38.15 -31.21 10.40
C LEU A 54 37.68 -30.03 11.27
N ALA A 55 37.70 -30.00 12.61
CA ALA A 55 37.62 -31.04 13.64
C ALA A 55 37.14 -30.35 14.96
N LEU A 56 36.69 -31.11 15.98
CA LEU A 56 36.29 -30.56 17.30
C LEU A 56 37.46 -30.73 18.34
N PRO A 57 37.28 -30.58 19.68
CA PRO A 57 37.96 -29.54 20.48
C PRO A 57 38.81 -30.16 21.62
N PRO A 58 38.90 -29.55 22.83
CA PRO A 58 39.52 -28.27 23.20
C PRO A 58 40.95 -28.51 23.78
N PRO A 59 41.51 -27.55 24.55
CA PRO A 59 41.76 -27.90 25.97
C PRO A 59 41.27 -26.84 26.98
N GLU A 60 41.09 -27.26 28.22
CA GLU A 60 41.00 -26.37 29.39
C GLU A 60 42.39 -25.81 29.76
N ASP A 61 42.43 -24.61 30.32
CA ASP A 61 43.46 -24.22 31.29
C ASP A 61 42.83 -23.34 32.39
N LYS A 62 43.41 -23.35 33.60
CA LYS A 62 42.62 -23.15 34.83
C LYS A 62 43.48 -22.72 36.04
N ILE A 63 42.92 -21.83 36.91
CA ILE A 63 43.49 -21.39 38.21
C ILE A 63 44.68 -20.40 38.02
N PRO A 64 44.97 -19.40 38.91
CA PRO A 64 44.34 -19.03 40.20
C PRO A 64 43.68 -17.64 40.29
N ASP A 65 43.13 -17.46 41.50
CA ASP A 65 42.73 -16.27 42.24
C ASP A 65 43.84 -15.19 42.45
N LEU A 66 43.57 -14.16 43.26
CA LEU A 66 44.28 -12.87 43.48
C LEU A 66 43.97 -11.80 42.40
N ASP A 67 43.72 -10.53 42.74
CA ASP A 67 43.81 -9.84 44.05
C ASP A 67 42.63 -8.86 44.26
N GLU A 68 42.30 -8.59 45.53
CA GLU A 68 41.16 -7.74 45.92
C GLU A 68 41.54 -6.24 45.93
N LEU A 69 40.81 -5.41 45.17
CA LEU A 69 41.09 -3.96 45.08
C LEU A 69 39.89 -3.12 45.57
N PRO A 70 39.86 -2.71 46.85
CA PRO A 70 38.76 -1.91 47.41
C PRO A 70 38.68 -0.52 46.78
N SER A 71 37.71 -0.32 45.88
CA SER A 71 37.36 1.01 45.38
C SER A 71 36.34 1.66 46.33
N GLU A 72 36.68 2.82 46.87
CA GLU A 72 35.82 3.53 47.84
C GLU A 72 34.42 3.78 47.29
N GLN A 73 33.40 3.30 48.02
CA GLN A 73 32.01 3.63 47.73
C GLN A 73 31.72 5.07 48.20
N PRO A 74 31.31 5.99 47.30
CA PRO A 74 30.95 7.35 47.72
C PRO A 74 29.77 7.33 48.69
N PRO A 75 29.69 8.29 49.63
CA PRO A 75 28.70 8.29 50.70
C PRO A 75 27.27 8.32 50.15
N SER A 76 26.40 7.48 50.71
CA SER A 76 25.01 7.35 50.26
C SER A 76 24.25 8.67 50.41
N PRO A 77 23.44 9.09 49.41
CA PRO A 77 22.52 10.20 49.59
C PRO A 77 21.49 9.87 50.69
N PRO A 78 20.91 10.89 51.35
CA PRO A 78 19.98 10.69 52.46
C PRO A 78 18.69 9.96 52.02
N PRO A 79 17.89 9.44 52.97
CA PRO A 79 16.62 8.77 52.65
C PRO A 79 15.64 9.74 51.97
N HIS A 80 15.62 9.75 50.64
CA HIS A 80 14.65 10.49 49.87
C HIS A 80 13.28 9.83 50.03
N THR A 81 12.39 10.51 50.77
CA THR A 81 10.97 10.17 50.87
C THR A 81 10.43 9.89 49.47
N PRO A 82 9.72 8.77 49.22
CA PRO A 82 9.14 8.50 47.92
C PRO A 82 8.05 9.54 47.63
N ALA A 83 8.41 10.60 46.91
CA ALA A 83 7.45 11.49 46.29
C ALA A 83 6.52 10.65 45.39
N PRO A 84 5.21 10.94 45.34
CA PRO A 84 4.31 10.22 44.45
C PRO A 84 4.71 10.52 43.01
N THR A 85 5.47 9.61 42.40
CA THR A 85 5.89 9.72 41.01
C THR A 85 4.65 9.65 40.14
N MET A 86 4.10 10.82 39.82
CA MET A 86 3.05 11.04 38.82
C MET A 86 3.61 10.79 37.41
N SER A 87 4.21 9.61 37.18
CA SER A 87 4.49 9.11 35.85
C SER A 87 3.20 8.57 35.21
N GLY A 88 2.22 9.48 35.12
CA GLY A 88 1.26 9.47 34.05
C GLY A 88 2.01 9.71 32.75
N HIS A 89 2.75 8.69 32.28
CA HIS A 89 3.16 8.60 30.89
C HIS A 89 1.86 8.58 30.07
N HIS A 90 1.39 9.75 29.68
CA HIS A 90 0.25 9.91 28.79
C HIS A 90 0.62 9.25 27.46
N ARG A 91 0.28 7.97 27.31
CA ARG A 91 0.51 7.19 26.09
C ARG A 91 -0.40 7.78 25.01
N ILE A 92 0.13 8.74 24.25
CA ILE A 92 -0.55 9.35 23.11
C ILE A 92 -0.89 8.21 22.15
N THR A 93 -2.15 7.79 22.19
CA THR A 93 -2.63 6.70 21.35
C THR A 93 -2.89 7.27 19.98
N LEU A 94 -1.87 7.19 19.12
CA LEU A 94 -2.00 7.51 17.70
C LEU A 94 -3.15 6.69 17.11
N ALA A 95 -4.04 7.34 16.36
CA ALA A 95 -5.10 6.63 15.66
C ALA A 95 -4.49 5.68 14.61
N ALA A 96 -4.96 4.44 14.58
CA ALA A 96 -4.45 3.40 13.69
C ALA A 96 -4.70 3.77 12.22
N ASN A 97 -3.71 3.53 11.36
CA ASN A 97 -3.84 3.76 9.91
C ASN A 97 -5.01 2.93 9.33
N PRO A 98 -5.82 3.49 8.42
CA PRO A 98 -6.89 2.75 7.75
C PRO A 98 -6.37 1.52 6.99
N PRO A 99 -7.19 0.46 6.83
CA PRO A 99 -6.82 -0.68 6.00
C PRO A 99 -6.81 -0.31 4.51
N TYR A 100 -5.95 -0.96 3.73
CA TYR A 100 -5.99 -0.84 2.27
C TYR A 100 -7.30 -1.39 1.70
N PHE A 101 -7.90 -0.65 0.78
CA PHE A 101 -9.18 -1.00 0.16
C PHE A 101 -9.00 -1.41 -1.30
N ASN A 102 -9.26 -2.69 -1.58
CA ASN A 102 -9.13 -3.28 -2.91
C ASN A 102 -10.39 -3.14 -3.81
N GLY A 103 -11.51 -2.68 -3.26
CA GLY A 103 -12.81 -2.57 -3.94
C GLY A 103 -13.87 -3.58 -3.48
N ASN A 104 -13.59 -4.41 -2.48
CA ASN A 104 -14.59 -5.34 -1.92
C ASN A 104 -15.71 -4.59 -1.18
N LYS A 105 -16.91 -4.58 -1.77
CA LYS A 105 -18.10 -3.89 -1.24
C LYS A 105 -18.44 -4.26 0.21
N SER A 106 -18.30 -5.53 0.59
CA SER A 106 -18.57 -5.99 1.97
C SER A 106 -17.64 -5.38 3.03
N LYS A 107 -16.50 -4.81 2.62
CA LYS A 107 -15.56 -4.08 3.49
C LYS A 107 -15.67 -2.56 3.39
N TYR A 108 -16.53 -2.04 2.51
CA TYR A 108 -16.58 -0.60 2.19
C TYR A 108 -16.90 0.28 3.41
N LEU A 109 -17.94 -0.07 4.19
CA LEU A 109 -18.35 0.74 5.34
C LEU A 109 -17.26 0.83 6.41
N GLY A 110 -16.62 -0.31 6.77
CA GLY A 110 -15.52 -0.33 7.73
C GLY A 110 -14.24 0.39 7.24
N PHE A 111 -14.02 0.45 5.92
CA PHE A 111 -12.95 1.27 5.35
C PHE A 111 -13.24 2.77 5.49
N VAL A 112 -14.46 3.21 5.15
CA VAL A 112 -14.87 4.62 5.29
C VAL A 112 -14.83 5.05 6.76
N ASP A 113 -15.34 4.22 7.67
CA ASP A 113 -15.32 4.48 9.11
C ASP A 113 -13.89 4.63 9.66
N ALA A 114 -12.97 3.74 9.27
CA ALA A 114 -11.55 3.86 9.63
C ALA A 114 -10.90 5.14 9.08
N CYS A 115 -11.15 5.49 7.81
CA CYS A 115 -10.68 6.74 7.23
C CYS A 115 -11.26 7.98 7.93
N THR A 116 -12.56 7.99 8.24
CA THR A 116 -13.22 9.08 8.95
C THR A 116 -12.72 9.22 10.39
N THR A 117 -12.44 8.10 11.07
CA THR A 117 -11.84 8.06 12.41
C THR A 117 -10.42 8.65 12.40
N TYR A 118 -9.58 8.26 11.43
CA TYR A 118 -8.22 8.81 11.29
C TYR A 118 -8.23 10.32 11.01
N ILE A 119 -9.01 10.76 10.00
CA ILE A 119 -9.20 12.18 9.67
C ILE A 119 -9.79 12.96 10.87
N GLY A 120 -10.66 12.30 11.65
CA GLY A 120 -11.26 12.83 12.86
C GLY A 120 -10.28 13.01 14.02
N ALA A 121 -9.21 12.22 14.09
CA ALA A 121 -8.14 12.36 15.08
C ALA A 121 -7.15 13.49 14.69
N TYR A 122 -6.75 13.58 13.42
CA TYR A 122 -5.75 14.54 12.93
C TYR A 122 -6.36 15.74 12.19
N ARG A 123 -7.46 16.30 12.72
CA ARG A 123 -8.26 17.37 12.07
C ARG A 123 -7.47 18.62 11.66
N SER A 124 -6.37 18.93 12.34
CA SER A 124 -5.48 20.05 12.02
C SER A 124 -4.74 19.87 10.69
N GLU A 125 -4.32 18.64 10.39
CA GLU A 125 -3.64 18.27 9.13
C GLU A 125 -4.67 18.11 8.00
N PHE A 126 -5.84 17.55 8.33
CA PHE A 126 -6.96 17.39 7.41
C PHE A 126 -7.94 18.57 7.46
N SER A 127 -7.42 19.79 7.30
CA SER A 127 -8.23 21.00 7.19
C SER A 127 -8.94 21.10 5.83
N LEU A 128 -8.19 20.98 4.73
CA LEU A 128 -8.66 21.10 3.35
C LEU A 128 -9.42 19.85 2.85
N ASP A 129 -10.29 20.00 1.86
CA ASP A 129 -10.90 18.87 1.15
C ASP A 129 -9.87 18.05 0.36
N GLU A 130 -8.89 18.72 -0.27
CA GLU A 130 -7.85 18.06 -1.05
C GLU A 130 -7.02 17.07 -0.22
N THR A 131 -6.59 17.43 0.99
CA THR A 131 -5.76 16.54 1.81
C THR A 131 -6.54 15.31 2.28
N LYS A 132 -7.84 15.45 2.60
CA LYS A 132 -8.75 14.34 2.92
C LYS A 132 -8.93 13.40 1.72
N ILE A 133 -9.18 13.96 0.54
CA ILE A 133 -9.39 13.21 -0.70
C ILE A 133 -8.11 12.48 -1.11
N LEU A 134 -6.96 13.17 -1.13
CA LEU A 134 -5.65 12.56 -1.43
C LEU A 134 -5.30 11.44 -0.45
N PHE A 135 -5.60 11.62 0.84
CA PHE A 135 -5.41 10.59 1.86
C PHE A 135 -6.25 9.34 1.55
N VAL A 136 -7.57 9.46 1.37
CA VAL A 136 -8.42 8.29 1.06
C VAL A 136 -8.00 7.64 -0.26
N LEU A 137 -7.70 8.43 -1.30
CA LEU A 137 -7.18 7.93 -2.59
C LEU A 137 -5.87 7.16 -2.46
N SER A 138 -5.05 7.41 -1.43
CA SER A 138 -3.79 6.67 -1.20
C SER A 138 -4.01 5.25 -0.68
N TYR A 139 -5.12 5.00 0.02
CA TYR A 139 -5.52 3.68 0.52
C TYR A 139 -6.38 2.87 -0.47
N LEU A 140 -6.84 3.45 -1.58
CA LEU A 140 -7.56 2.76 -2.66
C LEU A 140 -6.61 1.90 -3.53
N ARG A 141 -5.96 0.93 -2.91
CA ARG A 141 -5.01 -0.01 -3.53
C ARG A 141 -5.10 -1.39 -2.89
N ASN A 142 -4.48 -2.39 -3.51
CA ASN A 142 -4.20 -3.64 -2.82
C ASN A 142 -2.98 -3.48 -1.92
N GLU A 143 -2.90 -4.25 -0.83
CA GLU A 143 -1.78 -4.25 0.11
C GLU A 143 -0.46 -4.66 -0.56
N THR A 144 -0.52 -5.65 -1.47
CA THR A 144 0.59 -6.09 -2.32
C THR A 144 0.96 -5.09 -3.44
N GLY A 145 0.37 -3.89 -3.46
CA GLY A 145 0.57 -2.89 -4.53
C GLY A 145 -0.04 -3.27 -5.89
N THR A 146 -0.61 -4.47 -6.04
CA THR A 146 -1.20 -4.96 -7.29
C THR A 146 -2.49 -4.21 -7.67
N SER A 147 -2.74 -4.10 -8.98
CA SER A 147 -3.91 -3.38 -9.51
C SER A 147 -5.21 -4.09 -9.14
N CYS A 148 -6.16 -3.34 -8.58
CA CYS A 148 -7.43 -3.83 -8.05
C CYS A 148 -8.62 -3.06 -8.64
N ALA A 149 -9.84 -3.23 -8.10
CA ALA A 149 -10.99 -2.44 -8.56
C ALA A 149 -10.91 -1.00 -8.05
N ALA A 150 -10.53 -0.81 -6.78
CA ALA A 150 -10.37 0.51 -6.17
C ALA A 150 -9.27 1.36 -6.84
N SER A 151 -8.10 0.79 -7.14
CA SER A 151 -7.00 1.54 -7.74
C SER A 151 -7.30 1.99 -9.17
N ARG A 152 -7.96 1.15 -9.97
CA ARG A 152 -8.42 1.53 -11.32
C ARG A 152 -9.49 2.61 -11.27
N TRP A 153 -10.44 2.51 -10.33
CA TRP A 153 -11.40 3.59 -10.11
C TRP A 153 -10.71 4.89 -9.68
N ALA A 154 -9.76 4.83 -8.74
CA ALA A 154 -9.01 5.99 -8.26
C ALA A 154 -8.18 6.66 -9.37
N MET A 155 -7.56 5.88 -10.27
CA MET A 155 -6.87 6.41 -11.45
C MET A 155 -7.84 7.11 -12.40
N ASN A 156 -8.97 6.46 -12.74
CA ASN A 156 -9.97 7.03 -13.63
C ASN A 156 -10.64 8.28 -13.04
N TRP A 157 -10.84 8.32 -11.72
CA TRP A 157 -11.42 9.44 -10.99
C TRP A 157 -10.48 10.65 -10.92
N LYS A 158 -9.16 10.43 -10.82
CA LYS A 158 -8.16 11.50 -10.83
C LYS A 158 -8.12 12.27 -12.15
N GLN A 159 -8.27 11.59 -13.30
CA GLN A 159 -8.15 12.19 -14.63
C GLN A 159 -9.05 13.44 -14.86
N PRO A 160 -10.37 13.43 -14.59
CA PRO A 160 -11.20 14.62 -14.72
C PRO A 160 -11.08 15.61 -13.55
N ASN A 161 -10.63 15.18 -12.37
CA ASN A 161 -10.72 15.95 -11.12
C ASN A 161 -9.43 16.67 -10.69
N PHE A 162 -8.28 16.39 -11.31
CA PHE A 162 -7.01 17.10 -11.06
C PHE A 162 -6.61 18.03 -12.21
N GLU A 163 -5.87 19.08 -11.91
CA GLU A 163 -5.29 20.02 -12.89
C GLU A 163 -3.78 19.77 -13.04
N GLY A 164 -3.47 18.54 -13.48
CA GLY A 164 -2.09 18.05 -13.61
C GLY A 164 -1.36 18.05 -12.26
N PHE A 165 -0.35 18.92 -12.13
CA PHE A 165 0.41 19.11 -10.89
C PHE A 165 -0.10 20.25 -9.99
N GLN A 166 -1.14 21.00 -10.40
CA GLN A 166 -1.70 22.10 -9.60
C GLN A 166 -2.63 21.63 -8.46
N GLY A 167 -2.96 20.33 -8.40
CA GLY A 167 -3.81 19.75 -7.36
C GLY A 167 -5.24 19.47 -7.81
N LEU A 168 -6.12 19.34 -6.82
CA LEU A 168 -7.54 19.03 -6.97
C LEU A 168 -8.34 20.26 -7.45
N LYS A 169 -9.28 20.04 -8.38
CA LYS A 169 -10.18 21.09 -8.86
C LYS A 169 -11.05 21.67 -7.74
N THR A 170 -11.14 22.99 -7.69
CA THR A 170 -11.88 23.78 -6.67
C THR A 170 -13.38 23.47 -6.57
N ARG A 171 -13.96 22.74 -7.53
CA ARG A 171 -15.36 22.28 -7.52
C ARG A 171 -15.56 20.94 -6.77
N VAL A 172 -14.49 20.27 -6.35
CA VAL A 172 -14.53 18.92 -5.77
C VAL A 172 -14.37 19.00 -4.26
N THR A 173 -15.38 18.53 -3.53
CA THR A 173 -15.41 18.50 -2.06
C THR A 173 -15.31 17.06 -1.55
N THR A 174 -14.92 16.86 -0.28
CA THR A 174 -14.87 15.52 0.32
C THR A 174 -16.24 14.84 0.30
N LYS A 175 -17.32 15.61 0.43
CA LYS A 175 -18.69 15.10 0.32
C LYS A 175 -18.94 14.49 -1.05
N ASN A 176 -18.72 15.24 -2.13
CA ASN A 176 -19.00 14.77 -3.50
C ASN A 176 -18.15 13.53 -3.83
N PHE A 177 -16.88 13.54 -3.42
CA PHE A 177 -15.98 12.39 -3.56
C PHE A 177 -16.49 11.14 -2.80
N LEU A 178 -16.97 11.29 -1.56
CA LEU A 178 -17.52 10.16 -0.79
C LEU A 178 -18.83 9.63 -1.39
N GLU A 179 -19.69 10.50 -1.93
CA GLU A 179 -20.93 10.10 -2.64
C GLU A 179 -20.60 9.30 -3.92
N GLU A 180 -19.61 9.72 -4.71
CA GLU A 180 -19.12 8.95 -5.87
C GLU A 180 -18.47 7.63 -5.47
N LEU A 181 -17.67 7.61 -4.40
CA LEU A 181 -17.04 6.42 -3.86
C LEU A 181 -18.09 5.41 -3.33
N GLN A 182 -19.14 5.90 -2.68
CA GLN A 182 -20.29 5.11 -2.23
C GLN A 182 -21.09 4.57 -3.42
N ARG A 183 -21.27 5.35 -4.49
CA ARG A 183 -21.91 4.89 -5.72
C ARG A 183 -21.12 3.78 -6.41
N ALA A 184 -19.78 3.80 -6.34
CA ALA A 184 -18.92 2.76 -6.89
C ALA A 184 -18.89 1.49 -6.00
N PHE A 185 -18.63 1.65 -4.71
CA PHE A 185 -18.27 0.54 -3.81
C PHE A 185 -19.25 0.25 -2.67
N GLY A 186 -20.28 1.06 -2.49
CA GLY A 186 -21.38 0.78 -1.58
C GLY A 186 -22.17 -0.46 -2.00
N ASP A 187 -22.67 -1.19 -1.01
CA ASP A 187 -23.55 -2.35 -1.21
C ASP A 187 -25.02 -1.91 -1.16
N SER A 188 -25.60 -1.65 -2.33
CA SER A 188 -27.02 -1.31 -2.49
C SER A 188 -27.98 -2.44 -2.11
N ASN A 189 -27.48 -3.66 -1.86
CA ASN A 189 -28.29 -4.86 -1.62
C ASN A 189 -28.21 -5.35 -0.16
N ALA A 190 -27.39 -4.74 0.69
CA ALA A 190 -27.14 -5.18 2.06
C ALA A 190 -28.43 -5.33 2.90
N GLU A 191 -29.37 -4.40 2.75
CA GLU A 191 -30.68 -4.42 3.44
C GLU A 191 -31.57 -5.57 2.95
N GLN A 192 -31.66 -5.80 1.64
CA GLN A 192 -32.46 -6.89 1.07
C GLN A 192 -31.87 -8.27 1.45
N VAL A 193 -30.54 -8.39 1.47
CA VAL A 193 -29.83 -9.59 1.94
C VAL A 193 -30.06 -9.82 3.43
N ALA A 194 -30.08 -8.77 4.26
CA ALA A 194 -30.41 -8.87 5.68
C ALA A 194 -31.87 -9.31 5.88
N ALA A 195 -32.82 -8.71 5.16
CA ALA A 195 -34.23 -9.08 5.20
C ALA A 195 -34.47 -10.54 4.76
N ALA A 196 -33.85 -10.97 3.66
CA ALA A 196 -33.93 -12.36 3.18
C ALA A 196 -33.36 -13.35 4.20
N ARG A 197 -32.23 -13.02 4.87
CA ARG A 197 -31.67 -13.84 5.96
C ARG A 197 -32.62 -13.93 7.16
N LEU A 198 -33.25 -12.81 7.56
CA LEU A 198 -34.25 -12.80 8.64
C LEU A 198 -35.50 -13.64 8.30
N MET A 199 -35.91 -13.68 7.03
CA MET A 199 -37.01 -14.57 6.58
C MET A 199 -36.58 -16.04 6.62
N ALA A 200 -35.40 -16.39 6.10
CA ALA A 200 -34.89 -17.76 6.11
C ALA A 200 -34.72 -18.31 7.54
N LEU A 201 -34.17 -17.51 8.46
CA LEU A 201 -34.04 -17.87 9.89
C LEU A 201 -35.39 -18.07 10.60
N ARG A 202 -36.48 -17.50 10.07
CA ARG A 202 -37.85 -17.71 10.57
C ARG A 202 -38.55 -18.93 9.95
N GLN A 203 -38.03 -19.49 8.85
CA GLN A 203 -38.59 -20.65 8.15
C GLN A 203 -37.95 -21.98 8.58
N ASN A 204 -36.75 -21.93 9.16
CA ASN A 204 -36.01 -23.10 9.63
C ASN A 204 -36.11 -23.27 11.17
N ARG A 205 -37.33 -23.14 11.72
CA ARG A 205 -37.63 -23.24 13.15
C ARG A 205 -38.99 -23.89 13.39
#